data_AF-M1SRQ8-F1
#
_entry.id   AF-M1SRQ8-F1
#
_cell.length_a   1.000
_cell.length_b   1.000
_cell.length_c   1.000
_cell.angle_alpha   90.00
_cell.angle_beta   90.00
_cell.angle_gamma   90.00
#
_symmetry.space_group_name_H-M   'P 1'
#
loop_
_entity.id
_entity.type
_entity.pdbx_description
1 polymer ?
#
loop_
_entity_poly.entity_id
_entity_poly.type
_entity_poly.pdbx_seq_one_letter_code
_entity_poly.pdbx_strand_id
1 'polypeptide(L)'
;MEIKVNFLDKLRLEAKFDDFTVIADQPIRYKGDGSAPGPFDYFLASSALCAAYFVKLYCDTRNISTENIRLSQNNIVDPENRYQQIFKIQVELPEDISANDRKGILRSIERCTVKKVVQAGPEFVIEVVKNLDADAQSLLNLGSASDASTYIPGKDLPLEQTIANMSAVLANLGIKIEIASWRNLIPNVWSLHIRDAHSPMCFTNGKGSTKESALASALGEYIERLSNNHFYAGAFWGEEIANSTFVHYPNERWFKPGPKDALPKEILDEYCLSIFNADGELRGSHLIDTNSGNIERGICSLPYTRQSDSKTVYFPSNLIENLYVSNGMSAGNTLAEAQVQCLSEIFERAVKREILEDEIALPDVPQAVLAKYPSILAGIQGLEEQGFPVLVKDASLGGVYPVMCVTLMNPRTGGVFASFGAHPSFEVALERSLTELLQGRSLEGLNDLPPPTFASEAVTEPNNFVEHFIDSSGIVSWRFFSAKSDYDFVEWDFSGKGENSNTQEAATLFGILESLGKEAYVAVYDQLGAIACRILVPGYSEIYPIEDLVWDNTNKALLFRADILNLHQLDEVGLSKLLEKLENNELDEYG
;
A
#
# COMPACT_ATOMS: atom_id res chain seq x y z
N MET A 1 -4.80 -10.25 -14.62
CA MET A 1 -4.78 -11.70 -14.37
C MET A 1 -4.44 -12.42 -15.65
N GLU A 2 -3.20 -12.88 -15.77
CA GLU A 2 -2.80 -13.88 -16.76
C GLU A 2 -3.37 -15.26 -16.38
N ILE A 3 -3.80 -16.00 -17.39
CA ILE A 3 -4.18 -17.42 -17.27
C ILE A 3 -3.31 -18.21 -18.23
N LYS A 4 -2.45 -19.08 -17.70
CA LYS A 4 -1.65 -20.02 -18.51
C LYS A 4 -2.42 -21.32 -18.66
N VAL A 5 -2.53 -21.82 -19.89
CA VAL A 5 -3.28 -23.05 -20.19
C VAL A 5 -2.33 -24.14 -20.64
N ASN A 6 -2.34 -25.26 -19.92
CA ASN A 6 -1.68 -26.51 -20.32
C ASN A 6 -2.70 -27.44 -20.98
N PHE A 7 -2.27 -28.11 -22.05
CA PHE A 7 -3.03 -29.18 -22.67
C PHE A 7 -2.73 -30.50 -21.97
N LEU A 8 -3.77 -31.11 -21.39
CA LEU A 8 -3.68 -32.43 -20.77
C LEU A 8 -4.12 -33.51 -21.76
N ASP A 9 -4.20 -34.76 -21.31
CA ASP A 9 -4.67 -35.87 -22.13
C ASP A 9 -6.09 -35.64 -22.69
N LYS A 10 -6.32 -36.08 -23.93
CA LYS A 10 -7.58 -35.95 -24.68
C LYS A 10 -8.03 -34.49 -24.85
N LEU A 11 -9.19 -34.12 -24.29
CA LEU A 11 -9.79 -32.78 -24.38
C LEU A 11 -9.76 -32.04 -23.03
N ARG A 12 -8.92 -32.52 -22.11
CA ARG A 12 -8.73 -31.90 -20.81
C ARG A 12 -7.78 -30.72 -20.94
N LEU A 13 -8.13 -29.63 -20.27
CA LEU A 13 -7.35 -28.40 -20.22
C LEU A 13 -7.11 -28.05 -18.76
N GLU A 14 -5.92 -27.57 -18.45
CA GLU A 14 -5.57 -27.07 -17.13
C GLU A 14 -5.24 -25.59 -17.23
N ALA A 15 -6.04 -24.76 -16.59
CA ALA A 15 -5.77 -23.34 -16.43
C ALA A 15 -5.08 -23.11 -15.08
N LYS A 16 -3.95 -22.39 -15.10
CA LYS A 16 -3.22 -21.93 -13.91
C LYS A 16 -3.21 -20.40 -13.88
N PHE A 17 -3.60 -19.84 -12.74
CA PHE A 17 -3.60 -18.41 -12.47
C PHE A 17 -3.56 -18.19 -10.96
N ASP A 18 -2.77 -17.23 -10.49
CA ASP A 18 -2.46 -17.06 -9.07
C ASP A 18 -2.07 -18.43 -8.44
N ASP A 19 -2.60 -18.77 -7.26
CA ASP A 19 -2.40 -20.08 -6.62
C ASP A 19 -3.45 -21.13 -7.02
N PHE A 20 -4.30 -20.83 -8.00
CA PHE A 20 -5.42 -21.67 -8.39
C PHE A 20 -5.12 -22.50 -9.63
N THR A 21 -5.63 -23.73 -9.61
CA THR A 21 -5.65 -24.62 -10.78
C THR A 21 -7.08 -25.03 -11.08
N VAL A 22 -7.52 -24.82 -12.32
CA VAL A 22 -8.85 -25.21 -12.80
C VAL A 22 -8.69 -26.19 -13.95
N ILE A 23 -9.26 -27.38 -13.78
CA ILE A 23 -9.33 -28.38 -14.85
C ILE A 23 -10.69 -28.25 -15.55
N ALA A 24 -10.67 -28.16 -16.86
CA ALA A 24 -11.86 -28.23 -17.70
C ALA A 24 -11.79 -29.47 -18.59
N ASP A 25 -12.95 -30.08 -18.85
CA ASP A 25 -13.08 -31.24 -19.72
C ASP A 25 -14.37 -31.17 -20.53
N GLN A 26 -14.36 -31.77 -21.71
CA GLN A 26 -15.57 -31.91 -22.50
C GLN A 26 -16.33 -33.16 -22.04
N PRO A 27 -17.68 -33.15 -22.11
CA PRO A 27 -18.46 -34.35 -21.82
C PRO A 27 -18.19 -35.44 -22.87
N ILE A 28 -18.50 -36.70 -22.51
CA ILE A 28 -18.30 -37.89 -23.37
C ILE A 28 -18.92 -37.71 -24.77
N ARG A 29 -20.10 -37.06 -24.86
CA ARG A 29 -20.77 -36.76 -26.14
C ARG A 29 -19.94 -35.91 -27.11
N TYR A 30 -18.98 -35.14 -26.58
CA TYR A 30 -18.03 -34.32 -27.33
C TYR A 30 -16.61 -34.90 -27.30
N LYS A 31 -16.47 -36.22 -27.04
CA LYS A 31 -15.20 -36.98 -27.03
C LYS A 31 -14.23 -36.64 -25.89
N GLY A 32 -14.67 -35.92 -24.85
CA GLY A 32 -13.88 -35.77 -23.62
C GLY A 32 -14.20 -36.87 -22.61
N ASP A 33 -13.60 -36.79 -21.42
CA ASP A 33 -13.81 -37.78 -20.36
C ASP A 33 -14.98 -37.43 -19.43
N GLY A 34 -15.51 -36.21 -19.51
CA GLY A 34 -16.50 -35.68 -18.58
C GLY A 34 -16.00 -35.66 -17.13
N SER A 35 -14.68 -35.61 -16.95
CA SER A 35 -14.01 -35.66 -15.63
C SER A 35 -14.05 -34.34 -14.88
N ALA A 36 -14.36 -33.24 -15.57
CA ALA A 36 -14.52 -31.89 -15.02
C ALA A 36 -15.59 -31.11 -15.82
N PRO A 37 -16.13 -30.00 -15.29
CA PRO A 37 -17.01 -29.11 -16.04
C PRO A 37 -16.35 -28.59 -17.33
N GLY A 38 -17.16 -28.28 -18.34
CA GLY A 38 -16.66 -27.62 -19.54
C GLY A 38 -16.29 -26.16 -19.27
N PRO A 39 -15.45 -25.52 -20.11
CA PRO A 39 -15.08 -24.11 -19.91
C PRO A 39 -16.27 -23.16 -19.80
N PHE A 40 -17.33 -23.39 -20.58
CA PHE A 40 -18.55 -22.58 -20.53
C PHE A 40 -19.35 -22.80 -19.24
N ASP A 41 -19.28 -23.99 -18.63
CA ASP A 41 -19.97 -24.27 -17.36
C ASP A 41 -19.36 -23.46 -16.21
N TYR A 42 -18.03 -23.26 -16.22
CA TYR A 42 -17.37 -22.36 -15.26
C TYR A 42 -17.83 -20.91 -15.41
N PHE A 43 -18.03 -20.42 -16.64
CA PHE A 43 -18.58 -19.09 -16.89
C PHE A 43 -20.02 -18.94 -16.34
N LEU A 44 -20.85 -19.98 -16.47
CA LEU A 44 -22.21 -19.96 -15.92
C LEU A 44 -22.23 -20.08 -14.39
N ALA A 45 -21.33 -20.88 -13.83
CA ALA A 45 -21.19 -21.00 -12.38
C ALA A 45 -20.69 -19.69 -11.76
N SER A 46 -19.73 -19.01 -12.41
CA SER A 46 -19.17 -17.76 -11.91
C SER A 46 -20.21 -16.64 -11.84
N SER A 47 -21.19 -16.57 -12.75
CA SER A 47 -22.27 -15.59 -12.67
C SER A 47 -23.20 -15.84 -11.48
N ALA A 48 -23.53 -17.10 -11.17
CA ALA A 48 -24.34 -17.45 -10.01
C ALA A 48 -23.59 -17.19 -8.69
N LEU A 49 -22.31 -17.57 -8.61
CA LEU A 49 -21.45 -17.33 -7.46
C LEU A 49 -21.24 -15.84 -7.20
N CYS A 50 -21.02 -15.05 -8.26
CA CYS A 50 -20.90 -13.60 -8.17
C CYS A 50 -22.17 -12.96 -7.58
N ALA A 51 -23.36 -13.36 -8.03
CA ALA A 51 -24.60 -12.89 -7.43
C ALA A 51 -24.72 -13.28 -5.95
N ALA A 52 -24.39 -14.53 -5.60
CA ALA A 52 -24.42 -15.02 -4.22
C ALA A 52 -23.43 -14.26 -3.31
N TYR A 53 -22.23 -13.92 -3.79
CA TYR A 53 -21.27 -13.10 -3.08
C TYR A 53 -21.86 -11.74 -2.69
N PHE A 54 -22.52 -11.04 -3.62
CA PHE A 54 -23.14 -9.75 -3.31
C PHE A 54 -24.33 -9.86 -2.34
N VAL A 55 -25.04 -10.98 -2.33
CA VAL A 55 -26.06 -11.26 -1.29
C VAL A 55 -25.39 -11.43 0.06
N LYS A 56 -24.36 -12.27 0.14
CA LYS A 56 -23.60 -12.53 1.37
C LYS A 56 -23.01 -11.24 1.94
N LEU A 57 -22.33 -10.46 1.11
CA LEU A 57 -21.74 -9.17 1.50
C LEU A 57 -22.78 -8.20 2.09
N TYR A 58 -23.97 -8.09 1.46
CA TYR A 58 -25.04 -7.24 1.98
C TYR A 58 -25.52 -7.69 3.37
N CYS A 59 -25.66 -9.01 3.55
CA CYS A 59 -26.13 -9.62 4.78
C CYS A 59 -25.11 -9.46 5.91
N ASP A 60 -23.83 -9.76 5.63
CA ASP A 60 -22.73 -9.64 6.59
C ASP A 60 -22.61 -8.19 7.09
N THR A 61 -22.67 -7.19 6.20
CA THR A 61 -22.61 -5.75 6.57
C THR A 61 -23.75 -5.31 7.50
N ARG A 62 -24.84 -6.09 7.59
CA ARG A 62 -26.05 -5.75 8.37
C ARG A 62 -26.36 -6.77 9.46
N ASN A 63 -25.43 -7.71 9.73
CA ASN A 63 -25.64 -8.81 10.66
C ASN A 63 -26.94 -9.60 10.37
N ILE A 64 -27.27 -9.80 9.09
CA ILE A 64 -28.39 -10.63 8.65
C ILE A 64 -27.85 -12.04 8.39
N SER A 65 -28.50 -13.05 8.96
CA SER A 65 -28.12 -14.44 8.69
C SER A 65 -28.35 -14.79 7.21
N THR A 66 -27.37 -15.44 6.58
CA THR A 66 -27.54 -16.03 5.24
C THR A 66 -28.24 -17.39 5.28
N GLU A 67 -28.61 -17.89 6.47
CA GLU A 67 -29.33 -19.14 6.62
C GLU A 67 -30.67 -19.07 5.87
N ASN A 68 -31.01 -20.15 5.15
CA ASN A 68 -32.22 -20.25 4.33
C ASN A 68 -32.34 -19.28 3.15
N ILE A 69 -31.30 -18.48 2.84
CA ILE A 69 -31.20 -17.77 1.57
C ILE A 69 -30.70 -18.76 0.51
N ARG A 70 -31.41 -18.86 -0.62
CA ARG A 70 -31.00 -19.75 -1.73
C ARG A 70 -30.94 -18.99 -3.04
N LEU A 71 -29.95 -19.31 -3.85
CA LEU A 71 -29.80 -18.78 -5.20
C LEU A 71 -29.75 -19.93 -6.20
N SER A 72 -30.42 -19.75 -7.34
CA SER A 72 -30.29 -20.65 -8.49
C SER A 72 -30.20 -19.85 -9.78
N GLN A 73 -29.46 -20.37 -10.75
CA GLN A 73 -29.38 -19.80 -12.09
C GLN A 73 -29.89 -20.81 -13.10
N ASN A 74 -30.76 -20.36 -14.00
CA ASN A 74 -31.20 -21.10 -15.16
C ASN A 74 -30.88 -20.31 -16.43
N ASN A 75 -30.50 -21.00 -17.50
CA ASN A 75 -30.17 -20.36 -18.76
C ASN A 75 -31.24 -20.68 -19.80
N ILE A 76 -31.85 -19.66 -20.37
CA ILE A 76 -32.80 -19.80 -21.47
C ILE A 76 -32.05 -19.48 -22.76
N VAL A 77 -31.86 -20.50 -23.60
CA VAL A 77 -31.16 -20.38 -24.88
C VAL A 77 -32.17 -20.00 -25.97
N ASP A 78 -31.88 -18.97 -26.76
CA ASP A 78 -32.71 -18.60 -27.90
C ASP A 78 -32.68 -19.72 -28.97
N PRO A 79 -33.84 -20.15 -29.50
CA PRO A 79 -33.92 -21.25 -30.45
C PRO A 79 -33.29 -20.94 -31.82
N GLU A 80 -33.24 -19.66 -32.23
CA GLU A 80 -32.70 -19.21 -33.52
C GLU A 80 -31.22 -18.81 -33.41
N ASN A 81 -30.79 -18.36 -32.23
CA ASN A 81 -29.39 -18.01 -31.96
C ASN A 81 -28.89 -18.56 -30.62
N ARG A 82 -28.21 -19.71 -30.64
CA ARG A 82 -27.69 -20.36 -29.43
C ARG A 82 -26.75 -19.51 -28.56
N TYR A 83 -26.19 -18.42 -29.10
CA TYR A 83 -25.32 -17.50 -28.36
C TYR A 83 -26.11 -16.40 -27.65
N GLN A 84 -27.36 -16.16 -28.06
CA GLN A 84 -28.28 -15.27 -27.37
C GLN A 84 -28.95 -16.05 -26.23
N GLN A 85 -28.51 -15.79 -25.00
CA GLN A 85 -28.99 -16.49 -23.82
C GLN A 85 -29.49 -15.50 -22.77
N ILE A 86 -30.53 -15.89 -22.03
CA ILE A 86 -31.00 -15.18 -20.84
C ILE A 86 -30.54 -15.98 -19.62
N PHE A 87 -29.60 -15.42 -18.86
CA PHE A 87 -29.20 -15.96 -17.56
C PHE A 87 -30.16 -15.47 -16.49
N LYS A 88 -31.08 -16.35 -16.07
CA LYS A 88 -32.10 -16.06 -15.08
C LYS A 88 -31.63 -16.51 -13.70
N ILE A 89 -31.16 -15.55 -12.90
CA ILE A 89 -30.81 -15.75 -11.49
C ILE A 89 -32.07 -15.52 -10.63
N GLN A 90 -32.41 -16.49 -9.79
CA GLN A 90 -33.54 -16.44 -8.88
C GLN A 90 -33.02 -16.54 -7.44
N VAL A 91 -33.51 -15.66 -6.57
CA VAL A 91 -33.13 -15.63 -5.15
C VAL A 91 -34.37 -15.87 -4.30
N GLU A 92 -34.30 -16.90 -3.47
CA GLU A 92 -35.28 -17.24 -2.46
C GLU A 92 -34.82 -16.62 -1.13
N LEU A 93 -35.66 -15.77 -0.54
CA LEU A 93 -35.37 -15.02 0.69
C LEU A 93 -36.41 -15.39 1.77
N PRO A 94 -35.98 -15.79 2.99
CA PRO A 94 -36.88 -16.23 4.05
C PRO A 94 -37.78 -15.08 4.55
N GLU A 95 -38.98 -15.43 5.03
CA GLU A 95 -40.09 -14.50 5.34
C GLU A 95 -39.73 -13.41 6.36
N ASP A 96 -38.77 -13.70 7.25
CA ASP A 96 -38.26 -12.83 8.30
C ASP A 96 -37.36 -11.69 7.77
N ILE A 97 -36.86 -11.76 6.53
CA ILE A 97 -36.13 -10.64 5.93
C ILE A 97 -37.09 -9.48 5.63
N SER A 98 -36.76 -8.32 6.20
CA SER A 98 -37.54 -7.09 6.06
C SER A 98 -37.75 -6.68 4.60
N ALA A 99 -38.84 -5.97 4.31
CA ALA A 99 -39.12 -5.48 2.96
C ALA A 99 -38.02 -4.53 2.43
N ASN A 100 -37.34 -3.81 3.32
CA ASN A 100 -36.22 -2.94 2.98
C ASN A 100 -35.00 -3.77 2.59
N ASP A 101 -34.68 -4.80 3.38
CA ASP A 101 -33.53 -5.67 3.11
C ASP A 101 -33.73 -6.53 1.87
N ARG A 102 -34.95 -7.01 1.60
CA ARG A 102 -35.27 -7.69 0.33
C ARG A 102 -34.91 -6.81 -0.88
N LYS A 103 -35.26 -5.52 -0.84
CA LYS A 103 -34.90 -4.57 -1.91
C LYS A 103 -33.39 -4.30 -1.93
N GLY A 104 -32.77 -4.19 -0.76
CA GLY A 104 -31.33 -4.00 -0.61
C GLY A 104 -30.51 -5.15 -1.21
N ILE A 105 -30.89 -6.38 -0.91
CA ILE A 105 -30.28 -7.60 -1.45
C ILE A 105 -30.38 -7.62 -2.98
N LEU A 106 -31.57 -7.35 -3.54
CA LEU A 106 -31.75 -7.30 -4.99
C LEU A 106 -30.88 -6.21 -5.64
N ARG A 107 -30.78 -5.02 -5.02
CA ARG A 107 -29.89 -3.94 -5.48
C ARG A 107 -28.41 -4.32 -5.36
N SER A 108 -28.04 -5.11 -4.36
CA SER A 108 -26.67 -5.61 -4.19
C SER A 108 -26.29 -6.52 -5.36
N ILE A 109 -27.17 -7.47 -5.73
CA ILE A 109 -26.95 -8.38 -6.86
C ILE A 109 -26.76 -7.64 -8.19
N GLU A 110 -27.41 -6.49 -8.37
CA GLU A 110 -27.23 -5.63 -9.55
C GLU A 110 -25.78 -5.14 -9.74
N ARG A 111 -24.95 -5.22 -8.70
CA ARG A 111 -23.52 -4.87 -8.74
C ARG A 111 -22.62 -6.05 -9.13
N CYS A 112 -23.18 -7.23 -9.40
CA CYS A 112 -22.40 -8.40 -9.80
C CYS A 112 -21.47 -8.11 -10.99
N THR A 113 -20.17 -8.22 -10.75
CA THR A 113 -19.09 -7.95 -11.71
C THR A 113 -19.25 -8.77 -12.98
N VAL A 114 -19.51 -10.08 -12.87
CA VAL A 114 -19.68 -10.96 -14.05
C VAL A 114 -20.83 -10.46 -14.93
N LYS A 115 -21.97 -10.11 -14.32
CA LYS A 115 -23.12 -9.54 -15.04
C LYS A 115 -22.75 -8.22 -15.73
N LYS A 116 -22.10 -7.30 -15.00
CA LYS A 116 -21.75 -5.98 -15.52
C LYS A 116 -20.77 -6.05 -16.68
N VAL A 117 -19.76 -6.92 -16.60
CA VAL A 117 -18.79 -7.15 -17.69
C VAL A 117 -19.51 -7.71 -18.90
N VAL A 118 -20.33 -8.76 -18.76
CA VAL A 118 -21.08 -9.34 -19.88
C VAL A 118 -22.00 -8.32 -20.54
N GLN A 119 -22.67 -7.47 -19.76
CA GLN A 119 -23.53 -6.39 -20.27
C GLN A 119 -22.76 -5.26 -20.96
N ALA A 120 -21.52 -5.00 -20.56
CA ALA A 120 -20.65 -4.02 -21.20
C ALA A 120 -20.09 -4.52 -22.56
N GLY A 121 -20.09 -5.84 -22.78
CA GLY A 121 -19.64 -6.44 -24.03
C GLY A 121 -18.13 -6.38 -24.22
N PRO A 122 -17.34 -7.19 -23.49
CA PRO A 122 -15.89 -7.20 -23.64
C PRO A 122 -15.48 -7.63 -25.05
N GLU A 123 -14.44 -7.00 -25.58
CA GLU A 123 -13.84 -7.38 -26.84
C GLU A 123 -12.93 -8.59 -26.66
N PHE A 124 -13.02 -9.55 -27.58
CA PHE A 124 -12.10 -10.68 -27.67
C PHE A 124 -11.12 -10.43 -28.80
N VAL A 125 -9.90 -10.02 -28.46
CA VAL A 125 -8.79 -9.90 -29.40
C VAL A 125 -8.04 -11.22 -29.42
N ILE A 126 -7.86 -11.79 -30.62
CA ILE A 126 -7.14 -13.06 -30.82
C ILE A 126 -5.95 -12.79 -31.73
N GLU A 127 -4.75 -13.02 -31.21
CA GLU A 127 -3.50 -12.81 -31.93
C GLU A 127 -2.54 -14.00 -31.78
N VAL A 128 -1.67 -14.18 -32.77
CA VAL A 128 -0.63 -15.20 -32.73
C VAL A 128 0.70 -14.50 -32.47
N VAL A 129 1.28 -14.79 -31.31
CA VAL A 129 2.56 -14.21 -30.88
C VAL A 129 3.68 -15.25 -31.01
N LYS A 130 4.93 -14.79 -31.19
CA LYS A 130 6.09 -15.71 -31.25
C LYS A 130 6.43 -16.29 -29.89
N ASN A 131 6.18 -15.54 -28.82
CA ASN A 131 6.40 -15.94 -27.44
C ASN A 131 5.40 -15.18 -26.53
N LEU A 132 4.59 -15.92 -25.79
CA LEU A 132 3.59 -15.37 -24.85
C LEU A 132 4.22 -14.57 -23.70
N ASP A 133 5.42 -14.93 -23.27
CA ASP A 133 6.11 -14.23 -22.18
C ASP A 133 6.64 -12.86 -22.61
N ALA A 134 6.91 -12.64 -23.90
CA ALA A 134 7.47 -11.41 -24.43
C ALA A 134 6.41 -10.33 -24.76
N ASP A 135 5.19 -10.71 -25.11
CA ASP A 135 4.14 -9.78 -25.58
C ASP A 135 3.24 -9.22 -24.46
N ALA A 136 3.28 -9.80 -23.27
CA ALA A 136 2.33 -9.44 -22.20
C ALA A 136 2.52 -8.03 -21.61
N GLN A 137 3.67 -7.40 -21.84
CA GLN A 137 3.97 -6.00 -21.51
C GLN A 137 3.14 -5.00 -22.36
N SER A 138 2.65 -5.42 -23.52
CA SER A 138 1.86 -4.57 -24.41
C SER A 138 0.53 -4.10 -23.81
N LEU A 139 -0.01 -4.82 -22.82
CA LEU A 139 -1.27 -4.50 -22.13
C LEU A 139 -1.17 -3.29 -21.19
N LEU A 140 0.04 -2.89 -20.79
CA LEU A 140 0.29 -1.66 -20.02
C LEU A 140 0.28 -0.42 -20.92
N ASN A 141 0.42 -0.60 -22.23
CA ASN A 141 0.27 0.49 -23.18
C ASN A 141 -1.23 0.81 -23.26
N LEU A 142 -1.65 1.83 -22.52
CA LEU A 142 -2.96 2.46 -22.61
C LEU A 142 -3.17 3.07 -24.00
N GLY A 143 -3.29 2.25 -25.05
CA GLY A 143 -3.29 2.68 -26.43
C GLY A 143 -1.99 3.37 -26.83
N SER A 144 -1.25 2.79 -27.76
CA SER A 144 -0.22 3.52 -28.51
C SER A 144 -0.86 4.63 -29.34
N ALA A 145 -1.16 5.79 -28.73
CA ALA A 145 -1.47 7.04 -29.42
C ALA A 145 -1.50 8.24 -28.47
N SER A 146 -0.47 9.07 -28.49
CA SER A 146 -0.51 10.38 -29.15
C SER A 146 0.77 11.17 -28.87
N ASP A 147 1.08 12.17 -29.69
CA ASP A 147 2.07 13.23 -29.39
C ASP A 147 1.70 14.07 -28.14
N ALA A 148 0.91 13.54 -27.21
CA ALA A 148 0.56 14.20 -25.96
C ALA A 148 1.75 14.20 -25.00
N SER A 149 1.93 15.32 -24.31
CA SER A 149 2.92 15.49 -23.25
C SER A 149 2.22 16.14 -22.07
N THR A 150 1.58 15.31 -21.25
CA THR A 150 0.80 15.77 -20.10
C THR A 150 1.74 16.04 -18.93
N TYR A 151 1.98 17.31 -18.62
CA TYR A 151 2.70 17.73 -17.42
C TYR A 151 1.72 17.97 -16.28
N ILE A 152 2.01 17.36 -15.12
CA ILE A 152 1.31 17.64 -13.87
C ILE A 152 2.26 18.36 -12.90
N PRO A 153 1.74 19.20 -11.98
CA PRO A 153 2.57 19.89 -11.01
C PRO A 153 3.45 18.93 -10.19
N GLY A 154 4.71 19.30 -9.98
CA GLY A 154 5.70 18.52 -9.21
C GLY A 154 6.39 17.39 -9.98
N LYS A 155 6.07 17.15 -11.25
CA LYS A 155 6.71 16.10 -12.08
C LYS A 155 7.67 16.69 -13.11
N ASP A 156 8.87 16.12 -13.21
CA ASP A 156 9.92 16.59 -14.12
C ASP A 156 9.75 16.10 -15.56
N LEU A 157 8.95 15.04 -15.78
CA LEU A 157 8.65 14.49 -17.10
C LEU A 157 7.13 14.39 -17.33
N PRO A 158 6.68 14.38 -18.60
CA PRO A 158 5.30 14.05 -18.93
C PRO A 158 4.89 12.68 -18.38
N LEU A 159 3.60 12.52 -18.05
CA LEU A 159 3.05 11.26 -17.55
C LEU A 159 3.29 10.10 -18.51
N GLU A 160 3.07 10.32 -19.81
CA GLU A 160 3.22 9.30 -20.84
C GLU A 160 4.67 8.79 -20.92
N GLN A 161 5.63 9.71 -20.84
CA GLN A 161 7.04 9.37 -20.82
C GLN A 161 7.46 8.68 -19.51
N THR A 162 6.94 9.16 -18.37
CA THR A 162 7.16 8.54 -17.06
C THR A 162 6.70 7.09 -17.05
N ILE A 163 5.47 6.83 -17.51
CA ILE A 163 4.90 5.47 -17.62
C ILE A 163 5.77 4.61 -18.54
N ALA A 164 6.10 5.10 -19.74
CA ALA A 164 6.91 4.35 -20.70
C ALA A 164 8.29 3.97 -20.11
N ASN A 165 8.96 4.92 -19.45
CA ASN A 165 10.26 4.70 -18.83
C ASN A 165 10.17 3.66 -17.70
N MET A 166 9.23 3.83 -16.76
CA MET A 166 9.10 2.95 -15.61
C MET A 166 8.64 1.54 -16.01
N SER A 167 7.70 1.43 -16.96
CA SER A 167 7.31 0.12 -17.52
C SER A 167 8.49 -0.57 -18.19
N ALA A 168 9.30 0.14 -18.97
CA ALA A 168 10.49 -0.42 -19.62
C ALA A 168 11.55 -0.88 -18.60
N VAL A 169 11.75 -0.14 -17.50
CA VAL A 169 12.65 -0.55 -16.41
C VAL A 169 12.21 -1.89 -15.83
N LEU A 170 10.93 -2.01 -15.45
CA LEU A 170 10.40 -3.27 -14.89
C LEU A 170 10.47 -4.42 -15.90
N ALA A 171 10.20 -4.15 -17.18
CA ALA A 171 10.34 -5.13 -18.27
C ALA A 171 11.74 -5.70 -18.39
N ASN A 172 12.75 -4.82 -18.36
CA ASN A 172 14.15 -5.19 -18.50
C ASN A 172 14.65 -6.03 -17.31
N LEU A 173 14.02 -5.88 -16.15
CA LEU A 173 14.26 -6.70 -14.97
C LEU A 173 13.51 -8.06 -15.01
N GLY A 174 12.70 -8.30 -16.05
CA GLY A 174 11.88 -9.51 -16.17
C GLY A 174 10.60 -9.48 -15.33
N ILE A 175 10.25 -8.31 -14.76
CA ILE A 175 9.04 -8.12 -13.95
C ILE A 175 7.87 -7.89 -14.89
N LYS A 176 6.81 -8.67 -14.71
CA LYS A 176 5.62 -8.61 -15.55
C LYS A 176 4.47 -8.00 -14.77
N ILE A 177 4.26 -6.70 -14.96
CA ILE A 177 3.21 -5.98 -14.24
C ILE A 177 1.84 -6.28 -14.85
N GLU A 178 0.90 -6.62 -13.98
CA GLU A 178 -0.51 -6.72 -14.29
C GLU A 178 -1.32 -5.70 -13.51
N ILE A 179 -2.28 -5.10 -14.19
CA ILE A 179 -3.35 -4.32 -13.58
C ILE A 179 -4.37 -5.29 -13.00
N ALA A 180 -4.46 -5.32 -11.67
CA ALA A 180 -5.40 -6.16 -10.95
C ALA A 180 -6.76 -5.46 -10.74
N SER A 181 -6.78 -4.15 -10.48
CA SER A 181 -8.03 -3.39 -10.44
C SER A 181 -7.87 -1.89 -10.70
N TRP A 182 -8.93 -1.27 -11.22
CA TRP A 182 -9.09 0.18 -11.34
C TRP A 182 -10.29 0.64 -10.53
N ARG A 183 -10.21 1.82 -9.92
CA ARG A 183 -11.35 2.48 -9.28
C ARG A 183 -11.36 3.97 -9.60
N ASN A 184 -12.56 4.50 -9.72
CA ASN A 184 -12.86 5.92 -9.91
C ASN A 184 -14.22 6.19 -9.25
N LEU A 185 -14.20 6.38 -7.91
CA LEU A 185 -15.42 6.44 -7.10
C LEU A 185 -16.07 7.84 -7.09
N ILE A 186 -15.27 8.88 -7.33
CA ILE A 186 -15.67 10.28 -7.39
C ILE A 186 -14.91 10.97 -8.53
N PRO A 187 -15.40 12.10 -9.07
CA PRO A 187 -14.71 12.84 -10.12
C PRO A 187 -13.25 13.13 -9.76
N ASN A 188 -12.35 12.91 -10.72
CA ASN A 188 -10.93 13.25 -10.62
C ASN A 188 -10.19 12.54 -9.46
N VAL A 189 -10.65 11.36 -9.03
CA VAL A 189 -9.91 10.52 -8.07
C VAL A 189 -9.86 9.09 -8.57
N TRP A 190 -8.67 8.71 -9.04
CA TRP A 190 -8.38 7.38 -9.54
C TRP A 190 -7.47 6.63 -8.57
N SER A 191 -7.74 5.34 -8.41
CA SER A 191 -6.80 4.42 -7.80
C SER A 191 -6.60 3.18 -8.66
N LEU A 192 -5.40 2.64 -8.63
CA LEU A 192 -4.97 1.47 -9.37
C LEU A 192 -4.31 0.49 -8.42
N HIS A 193 -4.54 -0.80 -8.61
CA HIS A 193 -3.77 -1.86 -7.98
C HIS A 193 -3.00 -2.63 -9.05
N ILE A 194 -1.67 -2.70 -8.92
CA ILE A 194 -0.79 -3.48 -9.81
C ILE A 194 -0.02 -4.53 -9.03
N ARG A 195 0.33 -5.63 -9.70
CA ARG A 195 1.16 -6.71 -9.12
C ARG A 195 2.04 -7.36 -10.18
N ASP A 196 3.09 -8.05 -9.76
CA ASP A 196 3.83 -8.95 -10.67
C ASP A 196 3.01 -10.22 -10.92
N ALA A 197 2.88 -10.60 -12.19
CA ALA A 197 2.24 -11.83 -12.63
C ALA A 197 2.93 -13.08 -12.08
N HIS A 198 4.26 -13.02 -11.92
CA HIS A 198 5.05 -14.16 -11.43
C HIS A 198 5.16 -14.21 -9.91
N SER A 199 5.00 -13.07 -9.25
CA SER A 199 5.06 -12.94 -7.79
C SER A 199 3.94 -12.02 -7.30
N PRO A 200 2.70 -12.53 -7.14
CA PRO A 200 1.55 -11.71 -6.76
C PRO A 200 1.69 -10.99 -5.40
N MET A 201 2.61 -11.43 -4.54
CA MET A 201 2.94 -10.75 -3.29
C MET A 201 3.67 -9.41 -3.50
N CYS A 202 4.32 -9.23 -4.65
CA CYS A 202 4.95 -7.96 -5.02
C CYS A 202 3.93 -7.10 -5.76
N PHE A 203 3.25 -6.24 -5.01
CA PHE A 203 2.18 -5.37 -5.50
C PHE A 203 2.30 -3.95 -4.93
N THR A 204 1.76 -2.99 -5.65
CA THR A 204 1.67 -1.59 -5.20
C THR A 204 0.34 -0.99 -5.61
N ASN A 205 0.01 0.14 -4.98
CA ASN A 205 -1.16 0.91 -5.33
C ASN A 205 -0.74 2.25 -5.93
N GLY A 206 -1.51 2.72 -6.90
CA GLY A 206 -1.35 4.05 -7.47
C GLY A 206 -2.56 4.90 -7.15
N LYS A 207 -2.33 6.21 -7.03
CA LYS A 207 -3.37 7.21 -6.84
C LYS A 207 -3.08 8.43 -7.72
N GLY A 208 -4.12 9.12 -8.18
CA GLY A 208 -3.97 10.33 -8.99
C GLY A 208 -5.28 10.92 -9.46
N SER A 209 -5.24 12.13 -10.00
CA SER A 209 -6.42 12.82 -10.53
C SER A 209 -6.86 12.33 -11.91
N THR A 210 -6.02 11.55 -12.58
CA THR A 210 -6.28 10.90 -13.88
C THR A 210 -5.89 9.43 -13.85
N LYS A 211 -6.33 8.66 -14.85
CA LYS A 211 -5.94 7.26 -15.01
C LYS A 211 -4.42 7.13 -15.18
N GLU A 212 -3.84 8.01 -15.98
CA GLU A 212 -2.41 8.00 -16.31
C GLU A 212 -1.56 8.37 -15.10
N SER A 213 -1.95 9.39 -14.31
CA SER A 213 -1.24 9.75 -13.09
C SER A 213 -1.30 8.64 -12.03
N ALA A 214 -2.45 7.96 -11.87
CA ALA A 214 -2.56 6.80 -11.00
C ALA A 214 -1.67 5.63 -11.47
N LEU A 215 -1.55 5.38 -12.79
CA LEU A 215 -0.62 4.38 -13.31
C LEU A 215 0.84 4.75 -13.06
N ALA A 216 1.23 5.99 -13.35
CA ALA A 216 2.58 6.49 -13.08
C ALA A 216 2.93 6.38 -11.59
N SER A 217 1.98 6.73 -10.71
CA SER A 217 2.13 6.58 -9.25
C SER A 217 2.34 5.12 -8.85
N ALA A 218 1.55 4.17 -9.37
CA ALA A 218 1.70 2.75 -9.01
C ALA A 218 3.06 2.18 -9.45
N LEU A 219 3.50 2.52 -10.66
CA LEU A 219 4.78 2.09 -11.21
C LEU A 219 5.97 2.71 -10.45
N GLY A 220 5.86 3.99 -10.09
CA GLY A 220 6.84 4.68 -9.26
C GLY A 220 6.97 4.02 -7.89
N GLU A 221 5.85 3.78 -7.21
CA GLU A 221 5.83 3.05 -5.93
C GLU A 221 6.43 1.65 -6.09
N TYR A 222 6.19 0.95 -7.19
CA TYR A 222 6.77 -0.37 -7.43
C TYR A 222 8.31 -0.32 -7.48
N ILE A 223 8.87 0.64 -8.23
CA ILE A 223 10.31 0.86 -8.33
C ILE A 223 10.89 1.29 -6.98
N GLU A 224 10.19 2.13 -6.24
CA GLU A 224 10.55 2.55 -4.88
C GLU A 224 10.68 1.33 -3.95
N ARG A 225 9.64 0.49 -3.85
CA ARG A 225 9.65 -0.69 -2.98
C ARG A 225 10.70 -1.71 -3.41
N LEU A 226 10.87 -1.90 -4.72
CA LEU A 226 11.90 -2.79 -5.26
C LEU A 226 13.31 -2.30 -4.94
N SER A 227 13.59 -1.01 -5.15
CA SER A 227 14.91 -0.42 -4.90
C SER A 227 15.29 -0.44 -3.43
N ASN A 228 14.30 -0.44 -2.53
CA ASN A 228 14.47 -0.50 -1.09
C ASN A 228 14.37 -1.93 -0.50
N ASN A 229 14.33 -2.97 -1.34
CA ASN A 229 14.09 -4.37 -0.95
C ASN A 229 12.82 -4.58 -0.10
N HIS A 230 11.88 -3.64 -0.12
CA HIS A 230 10.80 -3.54 0.86
C HIS A 230 9.71 -4.60 0.66
N PHE A 231 9.56 -5.15 -0.56
CA PHE A 231 8.68 -6.31 -0.79
C PHE A 231 9.06 -7.54 0.05
N TYR A 232 10.30 -7.61 0.52
CA TYR A 232 10.85 -8.73 1.26
C TYR A 232 11.27 -8.34 2.69
N ALA A 233 10.88 -7.15 3.15
CA ALA A 233 11.13 -6.68 4.52
C ALA A 233 10.50 -7.66 5.52
N GLY A 234 11.17 -7.92 6.64
CA GLY A 234 10.69 -8.86 7.67
C GLY A 234 10.71 -10.36 7.30
N ALA A 235 11.01 -10.73 6.05
CA ALA A 235 11.12 -12.12 5.63
C ALA A 235 12.56 -12.63 5.71
N PHE A 236 12.77 -13.90 6.12
CA PHE A 236 14.07 -14.56 6.00
C PHE A 236 14.33 -14.97 4.55
N TRP A 237 15.48 -14.57 3.99
CA TRP A 237 15.81 -14.76 2.57
C TRP A 237 16.54 -16.08 2.27
N GLY A 238 16.74 -16.91 3.29
CA GLY A 238 17.38 -18.22 3.15
C GLY A 238 18.89 -18.18 3.37
N GLU A 239 19.44 -19.35 3.68
CA GLU A 239 20.85 -19.51 4.04
C GLU A 239 21.81 -19.17 2.88
N GLU A 240 21.39 -19.41 1.64
CA GLU A 240 22.21 -19.10 0.46
C GLU A 240 22.46 -17.59 0.35
N ILE A 241 21.40 -16.77 0.42
CA ILE A 241 21.51 -15.32 0.34
C ILE A 241 22.24 -14.77 1.57
N ALA A 242 21.91 -15.27 2.77
CA ALA A 242 22.55 -14.87 4.04
C ALA A 242 24.08 -15.05 4.04
N ASN A 243 24.60 -16.01 3.27
CA ASN A 243 26.04 -16.30 3.14
C ASN A 243 26.67 -15.80 1.85
N SER A 244 25.90 -15.13 0.99
CA SER A 244 26.41 -14.60 -0.28
C SER A 244 27.26 -13.33 -0.09
N THR A 245 27.90 -12.83 -1.15
CA THR A 245 28.82 -11.68 -1.09
C THR A 245 28.18 -10.45 -0.43
N PHE A 246 26.88 -10.22 -0.67
CA PHE A 246 26.07 -9.20 -0.01
C PHE A 246 24.64 -9.71 0.16
N VAL A 247 23.94 -9.29 1.20
CA VAL A 247 22.53 -9.66 1.43
C VAL A 247 21.59 -8.62 0.83
N HIS A 248 21.71 -7.36 1.27
CA HIS A 248 20.84 -6.26 0.90
C HIS A 248 21.38 -5.49 -0.30
N TYR A 249 22.63 -5.02 -0.23
CA TYR A 249 23.25 -4.22 -1.31
C TYR A 249 24.76 -4.45 -1.41
N PRO A 250 25.37 -4.35 -2.60
CA PRO A 250 26.82 -4.52 -2.77
C PRO A 250 27.70 -3.57 -1.94
N ASN A 251 27.16 -2.42 -1.52
CA ASN A 251 27.86 -1.42 -0.71
C ASN A 251 27.58 -1.51 0.80
N GLU A 252 26.82 -2.52 1.24
CA GLU A 252 26.57 -2.78 2.65
C GLU A 252 27.87 -3.11 3.39
N ARG A 253 27.86 -2.92 4.72
CA ARG A 253 28.96 -3.34 5.58
C ARG A 253 28.47 -4.14 6.75
N TRP A 254 29.30 -5.08 7.18
CA TRP A 254 29.02 -5.97 8.30
C TRP A 254 29.94 -5.64 9.47
N PHE A 255 29.34 -5.42 10.63
CA PHE A 255 30.06 -5.05 11.84
C PHE A 255 29.79 -6.06 12.96
N LYS A 256 30.85 -6.44 13.69
CA LYS A 256 30.71 -7.33 14.82
C LYS A 256 30.39 -6.55 16.10
N PRO A 257 29.43 -7.02 16.92
CA PRO A 257 29.24 -6.49 18.26
C PRO A 257 30.56 -6.44 19.04
N GLY A 258 30.74 -5.39 19.82
CA GLY A 258 31.87 -5.23 20.72
C GLY A 258 31.78 -6.16 21.95
N PRO A 259 32.81 -6.14 22.83
CA PRO A 259 32.78 -6.89 24.07
C PRO A 259 31.54 -6.58 24.92
N LYS A 260 30.95 -7.61 25.53
CA LYS A 260 29.69 -7.52 26.30
C LYS A 260 28.50 -7.02 25.47
N ASP A 261 28.49 -7.36 24.18
CA ASP A 261 27.42 -7.02 23.25
C ASP A 261 27.23 -5.51 23.04
N ALA A 262 28.33 -4.75 23.16
CA ALA A 262 28.34 -3.33 22.90
C ALA A 262 28.12 -3.03 21.41
N LEU A 263 27.54 -1.87 21.11
CA LEU A 263 27.41 -1.37 19.74
C LEU A 263 28.81 -1.19 19.09
N PRO A 264 29.01 -1.61 17.83
CA PRO A 264 30.19 -1.23 17.06
C PRO A 264 30.32 0.29 16.97
N LYS A 265 31.55 0.81 16.90
CA LYS A 265 31.79 2.27 16.84
C LYS A 265 31.54 2.85 15.45
N GLU A 266 31.47 1.99 14.45
CA GLU A 266 31.35 2.32 13.04
C GLU A 266 29.90 2.52 12.58
N ILE A 267 28.92 2.07 13.38
CA ILE A 267 27.50 2.22 13.10
C ILE A 267 26.93 3.41 13.85
N LEU A 268 25.99 4.10 13.20
CA LEU A 268 25.37 5.32 13.69
C LEU A 268 26.39 6.43 14.01
N ASP A 269 25.93 7.67 14.13
CA ASP A 269 26.76 8.77 14.63
C ASP A 269 26.29 9.20 16.02
N GLU A 270 26.97 10.20 16.61
CA GLU A 270 26.63 10.69 17.96
C GLU A 270 25.20 11.23 18.04
N TYR A 271 24.69 11.85 16.97
CA TYR A 271 23.31 12.36 16.93
C TYR A 271 22.31 11.20 16.97
N CYS A 272 22.48 10.21 16.09
CA CYS A 272 21.65 9.00 16.09
C CYS A 272 21.70 8.25 17.42
N LEU A 273 22.89 8.11 18.03
CA LEU A 273 23.05 7.39 19.31
C LEU A 273 22.37 8.11 20.48
N SER A 274 22.28 9.45 20.44
CA SER A 274 21.55 10.21 21.45
C SER A 274 20.04 9.97 21.42
N ILE A 275 19.54 9.41 20.31
CA ILE A 275 18.12 9.10 20.08
C ILE A 275 17.89 7.60 20.31
N PHE A 276 18.52 6.74 19.51
CA PHE A 276 18.27 5.29 19.52
C PHE A 276 18.83 4.55 20.73
N ASN A 277 19.74 5.18 21.48
CA ASN A 277 20.38 4.57 22.63
C ASN A 277 20.52 5.55 23.79
N ALA A 278 19.51 6.42 23.99
CA ALA A 278 19.49 7.43 25.03
C ALA A 278 19.70 6.84 26.44
N ASP A 279 19.06 5.70 26.72
CA ASP A 279 19.14 5.00 28.01
C ASP A 279 20.29 4.00 28.10
N GLY A 280 21.06 3.81 27.02
CA GLY A 280 22.17 2.88 27.00
C GLY A 280 21.75 1.39 27.04
N GLU A 281 20.51 1.07 26.69
CA GLU A 281 19.97 -0.30 26.67
C GLU A 281 20.25 -1.06 25.37
N LEU A 282 20.44 -0.35 24.25
CA LEU A 282 20.63 -0.97 22.95
C LEU A 282 21.94 -1.78 22.91
N ARG A 283 21.86 -2.99 22.35
CA ARG A 283 22.98 -3.93 22.24
C ARG A 283 23.19 -4.35 20.79
N GLY A 284 24.38 -4.86 20.49
CA GLY A 284 24.72 -5.30 19.13
C GLY A 284 23.83 -6.43 18.63
N SER A 285 23.47 -7.38 19.50
CA SER A 285 22.57 -8.49 19.18
C SER A 285 21.16 -8.04 18.78
N HIS A 286 20.68 -6.91 19.32
CA HIS A 286 19.40 -6.33 18.93
C HIS A 286 19.37 -5.87 17.47
N LEU A 287 20.53 -5.64 16.85
CA LEU A 287 20.62 -5.03 15.51
C LEU A 287 20.93 -6.04 14.41
N ILE A 288 20.90 -7.35 14.69
CA ILE A 288 21.03 -8.38 13.65
C ILE A 288 19.77 -8.36 12.77
N ASP A 289 19.95 -8.32 11.46
CA ASP A 289 18.84 -8.25 10.51
C ASP A 289 18.08 -9.57 10.41
N THR A 290 16.76 -9.48 10.32
CA THR A 290 15.87 -10.64 10.24
C THR A 290 16.06 -11.39 8.93
N ASN A 291 16.39 -10.67 7.85
CA ASN A 291 16.49 -11.17 6.48
C ASN A 291 17.64 -12.15 6.30
N SER A 292 18.83 -11.82 6.81
CA SER A 292 19.96 -12.75 6.85
C SER A 292 19.90 -13.69 8.05
N GLY A 293 19.46 -13.20 9.22
CA GLY A 293 19.60 -13.89 10.50
C GLY A 293 21.02 -14.32 10.85
N ASN A 294 22.05 -13.76 10.21
CA ASN A 294 23.41 -14.27 10.26
C ASN A 294 24.21 -13.63 11.40
N ILE A 295 23.99 -14.13 12.62
CA ILE A 295 24.68 -13.70 13.85
C ILE A 295 26.22 -13.84 13.68
N GLU A 296 26.67 -14.89 12.99
CA GLU A 296 28.10 -15.14 12.74
C GLU A 296 28.72 -14.15 11.75
N ARG A 297 27.94 -13.47 10.92
CA ARG A 297 28.42 -12.40 10.04
C ARG A 297 28.38 -11.04 10.75
N GLY A 298 27.36 -10.79 11.57
CA GLY A 298 27.23 -9.60 12.42
C GLY A 298 26.06 -8.72 12.02
N ILE A 299 26.20 -7.41 12.26
CA ILE A 299 25.17 -6.40 12.00
C ILE A 299 25.35 -5.89 10.56
N CYS A 300 24.40 -6.20 9.68
CA CYS A 300 24.35 -5.59 8.35
C CYS A 300 23.96 -4.13 8.46
N SER A 301 24.76 -3.23 7.91
CA SER A 301 24.52 -1.79 7.94
C SER A 301 24.67 -1.15 6.58
N LEU A 302 23.73 -0.27 6.26
CA LEU A 302 23.57 0.39 4.98
C LEU A 302 24.19 1.80 5.03
N PRO A 303 24.93 2.22 3.99
CA PRO A 303 25.52 3.55 3.94
C PRO A 303 24.46 4.61 3.62
N TYR A 304 24.32 5.61 4.50
CA TYR A 304 23.55 6.83 4.25
C TYR A 304 24.48 8.04 4.23
N THR A 305 24.16 9.02 3.40
CA THR A 305 24.88 10.30 3.35
C THR A 305 24.17 11.29 4.25
N ARG A 306 24.85 11.74 5.30
CA ARG A 306 24.34 12.80 6.18
C ARG A 306 24.30 14.12 5.42
N GLN A 307 23.17 14.82 5.48
CA GLN A 307 22.94 15.97 4.63
C GLN A 307 23.82 17.17 5.01
N SER A 308 24.00 17.46 6.30
CA SER A 308 24.77 18.64 6.73
C SER A 308 26.22 18.70 6.26
N ASP A 309 26.89 17.55 6.10
CA ASP A 309 28.33 17.49 5.81
C ASP A 309 28.76 16.42 4.81
N SER A 310 27.80 15.74 4.17
CA SER A 310 28.02 14.69 3.17
C SER A 310 28.83 13.48 3.67
N LYS A 311 28.95 13.27 4.98
CA LYS A 311 29.63 12.10 5.51
C LYS A 311 28.75 10.86 5.42
N THR A 312 29.38 9.73 5.12
CA THR A 312 28.70 8.42 5.20
C THR A 312 28.55 7.99 6.65
N VAL A 313 27.32 7.62 7.02
CA VAL A 313 26.96 7.01 8.30
C VAL A 313 26.30 5.66 8.02
N TYR A 314 26.68 4.63 8.77
CA TYR A 314 26.16 3.27 8.58
C TYR A 314 24.97 3.02 9.50
N PHE A 315 23.80 2.78 8.92
CA PHE A 315 22.56 2.46 9.65
C PHE A 315 22.29 0.95 9.57
N PRO A 316 22.11 0.25 10.71
CA PRO A 316 21.72 -1.16 10.70
C PRO A 316 20.43 -1.39 9.94
N SER A 317 20.37 -2.39 9.05
CA SER A 317 19.12 -2.68 8.31
C SER A 317 18.00 -3.10 9.25
N ASN A 318 18.30 -3.83 10.33
CA ASN A 318 17.33 -4.15 11.40
C ASN A 318 16.65 -2.89 11.96
N LEU A 319 17.44 -1.85 12.28
CA LEU A 319 16.91 -0.61 12.83
C LEU A 319 15.99 0.09 11.83
N ILE A 320 16.42 0.14 10.57
CA ILE A 320 15.67 0.75 9.48
C ILE A 320 14.33 0.01 9.28
N GLU A 321 14.34 -1.32 9.24
CA GLU A 321 13.14 -2.14 9.02
C GLU A 321 12.15 -2.04 10.18
N ASN A 322 12.62 -2.12 11.43
CA ASN A 322 11.75 -2.02 12.61
C ASN A 322 11.12 -0.63 12.75
N LEU A 323 11.92 0.44 12.65
CA LEU A 323 11.44 1.77 13.03
C LEU A 323 10.81 2.54 11.88
N TYR A 324 11.36 2.44 10.68
CA TYR A 324 10.98 3.32 9.57
C TYR A 324 10.06 2.65 8.56
N VAL A 325 10.06 1.31 8.50
CA VAL A 325 9.26 0.52 7.55
C VAL A 325 9.30 1.09 6.13
N SER A 326 8.19 1.55 5.54
CA SER A 326 8.17 2.21 4.22
C SER A 326 8.31 3.73 4.25
N ASN A 327 8.29 4.37 5.42
CA ASN A 327 8.32 5.83 5.52
C ASN A 327 9.64 6.41 5.00
N GLY A 328 9.53 7.48 4.22
CA GLY A 328 10.68 8.17 3.67
C GLY A 328 11.35 7.38 2.56
N MET A 329 10.58 6.69 1.73
CA MET A 329 11.05 6.13 0.46
C MET A 329 10.44 6.91 -0.70
N SER A 330 11.17 7.04 -1.81
CA SER A 330 10.54 7.49 -3.06
C SER A 330 11.31 7.08 -4.30
N ALA A 331 10.61 6.90 -5.41
CA ALA A 331 11.17 6.89 -6.75
C ALA A 331 10.65 8.07 -7.56
N GLY A 332 11.46 8.56 -8.50
CA GLY A 332 11.12 9.71 -9.32
C GLY A 332 11.85 9.73 -10.65
N ASN A 333 11.40 10.61 -11.54
CA ASN A 333 12.09 10.81 -12.82
C ASN A 333 13.50 11.38 -12.63
N THR A 334 13.70 12.17 -11.58
CA THR A 334 14.99 12.69 -11.14
C THR A 334 15.18 12.46 -9.64
N LEU A 335 16.42 12.59 -9.16
CA LEU A 335 16.71 12.51 -7.73
C LEU A 335 15.99 13.63 -6.95
N ALA A 336 15.93 14.84 -7.49
CA ALA A 336 15.26 15.96 -6.82
C ALA A 336 13.76 15.70 -6.68
N GLU A 337 13.10 15.19 -7.73
CA GLU A 337 11.69 14.78 -7.67
C GLU A 337 11.46 13.72 -6.58
N ALA A 338 12.31 12.68 -6.53
CA ALA A 338 12.23 11.64 -5.50
C ALA A 338 12.46 12.20 -4.09
N GLN A 339 13.43 13.10 -3.92
CA GLN A 339 13.69 13.76 -2.62
C GLN A 339 12.51 14.61 -2.15
N VAL A 340 11.88 15.38 -3.05
CA VAL A 340 10.69 16.18 -2.72
C VAL A 340 9.56 15.29 -2.21
N GLN A 341 9.27 14.20 -2.93
CA GLN A 341 8.22 13.26 -2.52
C GLN A 341 8.56 12.58 -1.19
N CYS A 342 9.80 12.14 -1.02
CA CYS A 342 10.28 11.49 0.20
C CYS A 342 10.21 12.42 1.42
N LEU A 343 10.65 13.68 1.29
CA LEU A 343 10.58 14.66 2.38
C LEU A 343 9.14 15.07 2.67
N SER A 344 8.32 15.21 1.63
CA SER A 344 6.88 15.48 1.79
C SER A 344 6.22 14.35 2.59
N GLU A 345 6.49 13.08 2.25
CA GLU A 345 6.06 11.93 3.05
C GLU A 345 6.45 12.06 4.53
N ILE A 346 7.71 12.38 4.81
CA ILE A 346 8.20 12.51 6.17
C ILE A 346 7.43 13.59 6.92
N PHE A 347 7.19 14.75 6.31
CA PHE A 347 6.36 15.80 6.90
C PHE A 347 4.90 15.36 7.07
N GLU A 348 4.32 14.67 6.08
CA GLU A 348 2.95 14.16 6.15
C GLU A 348 2.76 13.29 7.40
N ARG A 349 3.66 12.32 7.65
CA ARG A 349 3.54 11.39 8.78
C ARG A 349 3.89 12.04 10.11
N ALA A 350 4.96 12.84 10.15
CA ALA A 350 5.40 13.48 11.39
C ALA A 350 4.39 14.52 11.88
N VAL A 351 3.86 15.36 10.97
CA VAL A 351 2.86 16.37 11.30
C VAL A 351 1.51 15.71 11.58
N LYS A 352 1.15 14.62 10.88
CA LYS A 352 -0.02 13.80 11.23
C LYS A 352 0.09 13.30 12.68
N ARG A 353 1.25 12.78 13.09
CA ARG A 353 1.48 12.33 14.47
C ARG A 353 1.26 13.46 15.47
N GLU A 354 1.94 14.60 15.26
CA GLU A 354 1.85 15.77 16.13
C GLU A 354 0.39 16.24 16.28
N ILE A 355 -0.35 16.35 15.18
CA ILE A 355 -1.76 16.75 15.19
C ILE A 355 -2.65 15.79 15.97
N LEU A 356 -2.42 14.48 15.83
CA LEU A 356 -3.21 13.45 16.50
C LEU A 356 -2.89 13.40 18.00
N GLU A 357 -1.61 13.29 18.35
CA GLU A 357 -1.15 13.13 19.73
C GLU A 357 -1.41 14.38 20.59
N ASP A 358 -1.21 15.57 20.03
CA ASP A 358 -1.51 16.83 20.73
C ASP A 358 -2.98 17.23 20.62
N GLU A 359 -3.81 16.40 19.97
CA GLU A 359 -5.25 16.61 19.75
C GLU A 359 -5.58 17.99 19.14
N ILE A 360 -4.77 18.45 18.18
CA ILE A 360 -4.80 19.81 17.63
C ILE A 360 -6.09 20.06 16.84
N ALA A 361 -6.75 21.19 17.12
CA ALA A 361 -7.87 21.68 16.31
C ALA A 361 -7.37 22.53 15.13
N LEU A 362 -7.41 21.96 13.93
CA LEU A 362 -6.94 22.63 12.71
C LEU A 362 -7.93 23.68 12.18
N PRO A 363 -7.44 24.76 11.54
CA PRO A 363 -8.29 25.73 10.85
C PRO A 363 -8.88 25.14 9.55
N ASP A 364 -10.14 25.50 9.25
CA ASP A 364 -10.79 25.15 7.99
C ASP A 364 -10.18 25.93 6.82
N VAL A 365 -10.07 25.28 5.66
CA VAL A 365 -9.72 25.97 4.42
C VAL A 365 -10.93 26.77 3.94
N PRO A 366 -10.82 28.10 3.73
CA PRO A 366 -11.95 28.89 3.26
C PRO A 366 -12.47 28.44 1.90
N GLN A 367 -13.80 28.45 1.72
CA GLN A 367 -14.43 28.04 0.46
C GLN A 367 -13.91 28.80 -0.78
N ALA A 368 -13.53 30.08 -0.60
CA ALA A 368 -12.96 30.90 -1.67
C ALA A 368 -11.57 30.41 -2.13
N VAL A 369 -10.81 29.75 -1.25
CA VAL A 369 -9.53 29.11 -1.58
C VAL A 369 -9.80 27.79 -2.31
N LEU A 370 -10.71 26.94 -1.80
CA LEU A 370 -11.09 25.69 -2.46
C LEU A 370 -11.63 25.92 -3.89
N ALA A 371 -12.35 27.02 -4.11
CA ALA A 371 -12.87 27.39 -5.43
C ALA A 371 -11.78 27.67 -6.49
N LYS A 372 -10.51 27.86 -6.08
CA LYS A 372 -9.37 27.97 -7.00
C LYS A 372 -8.99 26.62 -7.63
N TYR A 373 -9.42 25.50 -7.02
CA TYR A 373 -9.09 24.13 -7.43
C TYR A 373 -10.36 23.34 -7.81
N PRO A 374 -11.01 23.68 -8.94
CA PRO A 374 -12.33 23.15 -9.28
C PRO A 374 -12.38 21.62 -9.44
N SER A 375 -11.30 20.99 -9.92
CA SER A 375 -11.23 19.54 -10.08
C SER A 375 -11.25 18.82 -8.73
N ILE A 376 -10.52 19.33 -7.74
CA ILE A 376 -10.49 18.81 -6.38
C ILE A 376 -11.83 19.07 -5.68
N LEU A 377 -12.36 20.29 -5.81
CA LEU A 377 -13.66 20.66 -5.25
C LEU A 377 -14.79 19.76 -5.78
N ALA A 378 -14.76 19.39 -7.06
CA ALA A 378 -15.70 18.45 -7.64
C ALA A 378 -15.60 17.04 -7.02
N GLY A 379 -14.39 16.59 -6.67
CA GLY A 379 -14.19 15.33 -5.95
C GLY A 379 -14.79 15.39 -4.53
N ILE A 380 -14.53 16.47 -3.80
CA ILE A 380 -15.10 16.71 -2.46
C ILE A 380 -16.63 16.70 -2.52
N GLN A 381 -17.23 17.47 -3.43
CA GLN A 381 -18.68 17.50 -3.62
C GLN A 381 -19.24 16.13 -4.00
N GLY A 382 -18.50 15.35 -4.80
CA GLY A 382 -18.87 13.97 -5.14
C GLY A 382 -18.96 13.03 -3.94
N LEU A 383 -18.20 13.26 -2.87
CA LEU A 383 -18.33 12.53 -1.60
C LEU A 383 -19.55 13.01 -0.80
N GLU A 384 -19.75 14.32 -0.72
CA GLU A 384 -20.87 14.93 0.01
C GLU A 384 -22.22 14.52 -0.59
N GLU A 385 -22.34 14.51 -1.92
CA GLU A 385 -23.53 14.04 -2.64
C GLU A 385 -23.84 12.57 -2.38
N GLN A 386 -22.81 11.77 -2.06
CA GLN A 386 -22.95 10.37 -1.67
C GLN A 386 -23.26 10.18 -0.18
N GLY A 387 -23.39 11.28 0.57
CA GLY A 387 -23.77 11.30 1.98
C GLY A 387 -22.59 11.20 2.94
N PHE A 388 -21.37 11.49 2.49
CA PHE A 388 -20.17 11.55 3.31
C PHE A 388 -19.71 13.01 3.47
N PRO A 389 -20.02 13.68 4.59
CA PRO A 389 -19.48 15.00 4.87
C PRO A 389 -17.96 15.00 4.88
N VAL A 390 -17.36 16.04 4.29
CA VAL A 390 -15.91 16.20 4.20
C VAL A 390 -15.49 17.51 4.87
N LEU A 391 -14.42 17.45 5.66
CA LEU A 391 -13.75 18.64 6.20
C LEU A 391 -12.38 18.77 5.54
N VAL A 392 -12.07 19.98 5.08
CA VAL A 392 -10.76 20.31 4.53
C VAL A 392 -10.07 21.28 5.47
N LYS A 393 -8.95 20.83 6.03
CA LYS A 393 -8.19 21.52 7.08
C LYS A 393 -6.79 21.86 6.58
N ASP A 394 -6.32 23.04 6.92
CA ASP A 394 -4.91 23.40 6.77
C ASP A 394 -4.11 22.79 7.94
N ALA A 395 -3.21 21.87 7.60
CA ALA A 395 -2.39 21.12 8.56
C ALA A 395 -0.96 21.67 8.63
N SER A 396 -0.72 22.88 8.14
CA SER A 396 0.62 23.50 8.12
C SER A 396 1.14 23.97 9.47
N LEU A 397 0.30 23.95 10.52
CA LEU A 397 0.59 24.45 11.86
C LEU A 397 1.11 25.89 11.82
N GLY A 398 0.32 26.79 11.21
CA GLY A 398 0.65 28.20 11.07
C GLY A 398 1.60 28.51 9.91
N GLY A 399 1.57 27.70 8.84
CA GLY A 399 2.38 27.90 7.64
C GLY A 399 3.83 27.41 7.76
N VAL A 400 4.12 26.53 8.72
CA VAL A 400 5.47 25.95 8.92
C VAL A 400 5.67 24.75 8.01
N TYR A 401 4.64 23.91 7.87
CA TYR A 401 4.73 22.63 7.16
C TYR A 401 3.88 22.59 5.89
N PRO A 402 4.31 21.88 4.83
CA PRO A 402 3.57 21.78 3.57
C PRO A 402 2.51 20.65 3.61
N VAL A 403 1.62 20.65 4.60
CA VAL A 403 0.69 19.54 4.89
C VAL A 403 -0.77 19.99 4.86
N MET A 404 -1.61 19.18 4.24
CA MET A 404 -3.07 19.30 4.18
C MET A 404 -3.74 18.11 4.84
N CYS A 405 -4.95 18.32 5.39
CA CYS A 405 -5.78 17.24 5.89
C CYS A 405 -7.19 17.30 5.27
N VAL A 406 -7.66 16.17 4.73
CA VAL A 406 -9.01 15.96 4.22
C VAL A 406 -9.62 14.85 5.06
N THR A 407 -10.66 15.18 5.81
CA THR A 407 -11.32 14.27 6.73
C THR A 407 -12.71 13.90 6.23
N LEU A 408 -12.97 12.61 6.04
CA LEU A 408 -14.29 12.08 5.73
C LEU A 408 -15.00 11.63 7.01
N MET A 409 -16.29 11.94 7.09
CA MET A 409 -17.18 11.47 8.15
C MET A 409 -18.25 10.56 7.56
N ASN A 410 -18.55 9.44 8.24
CA ASN A 410 -19.62 8.53 7.85
C ASN A 410 -20.80 8.65 8.83
N PRO A 411 -21.87 9.40 8.49
CA PRO A 411 -23.01 9.62 9.39
C PRO A 411 -23.78 8.35 9.76
N ARG A 412 -23.56 7.24 9.04
CA ARG A 412 -24.25 5.97 9.29
C ARG A 412 -23.63 5.20 10.46
N THR A 413 -22.31 5.28 10.60
CA THR A 413 -21.55 4.52 11.61
C THR A 413 -20.97 5.44 12.69
N GLY A 414 -20.88 6.74 12.43
CA GLY A 414 -20.12 7.69 13.25
C GLY A 414 -18.62 7.64 12.99
N GLY A 415 -18.18 6.79 12.07
CA GLY A 415 -16.77 6.60 11.73
C GLY A 415 -16.13 7.80 11.04
N VAL A 416 -14.84 7.98 11.27
CA VAL A 416 -14.04 9.08 10.71
C VAL A 416 -12.79 8.53 10.04
N PHE A 417 -12.40 9.15 8.92
CA PHE A 417 -11.09 8.94 8.32
C PHE A 417 -10.43 10.29 8.04
N ALA A 418 -9.40 10.61 8.82
CA ALA A 418 -8.54 11.77 8.61
C ALA A 418 -7.36 11.40 7.69
N SER A 419 -7.45 11.78 6.41
CA SER A 419 -6.38 11.61 5.45
C SER A 419 -5.46 12.84 5.45
N PHE A 420 -4.16 12.62 5.33
CA PHE A 420 -3.15 13.67 5.27
C PHE A 420 -2.42 13.58 3.94
N GLY A 421 -2.00 14.73 3.42
CA GLY A 421 -1.23 14.80 2.18
C GLY A 421 -0.25 15.95 2.25
N ALA A 422 0.99 15.71 1.84
CA ALA A 422 2.01 16.74 1.81
C ALA A 422 2.63 16.92 0.43
N HIS A 423 2.97 18.17 0.11
CA HIS A 423 3.74 18.59 -1.06
C HIS A 423 4.06 20.08 -0.93
N PRO A 424 5.21 20.58 -1.43
CA PRO A 424 5.49 22.02 -1.45
C PRO A 424 4.40 22.90 -2.07
N SER A 425 3.61 22.35 -2.99
CA SER A 425 2.44 23.00 -3.59
C SER A 425 1.18 22.67 -2.80
N PHE A 426 0.46 23.72 -2.37
CA PHE A 426 -0.83 23.62 -1.69
C PHE A 426 -1.84 22.75 -2.45
N GLU A 427 -1.93 22.95 -3.78
CA GLU A 427 -2.84 22.20 -4.65
C GLU A 427 -2.51 20.70 -4.64
N VAL A 428 -1.23 20.37 -4.78
CA VAL A 428 -0.77 18.97 -4.85
C VAL A 428 -0.93 18.29 -3.50
N ALA A 429 -0.64 18.98 -2.40
CA ALA A 429 -0.86 18.44 -1.05
C ALA A 429 -2.34 18.13 -0.80
N LEU A 430 -3.23 19.04 -1.21
CA LEU A 430 -4.68 18.86 -1.10
C LEU A 430 -5.18 17.69 -1.99
N GLU A 431 -4.71 17.61 -3.24
CA GLU A 431 -5.05 16.51 -4.15
C GLU A 431 -4.58 15.16 -3.59
N ARG A 432 -3.36 15.08 -3.06
CA ARG A 432 -2.80 13.87 -2.44
C ARG A 432 -3.61 13.42 -1.24
N SER A 433 -4.01 14.35 -0.37
CA SER A 433 -4.85 14.05 0.79
C SER A 433 -6.22 13.49 0.37
N LEU A 434 -6.86 14.08 -0.65
CA LEU A 434 -8.14 13.60 -1.15
C LEU A 434 -8.04 12.25 -1.88
N THR A 435 -7.01 12.06 -2.70
CA THR A 435 -6.83 10.81 -3.47
C THR A 435 -6.46 9.62 -2.58
N GLU A 436 -5.69 9.86 -1.52
CA GLU A 436 -5.36 8.85 -0.51
C GLU A 436 -6.58 8.30 0.21
N LEU A 437 -7.56 9.17 0.50
CA LEU A 437 -8.80 8.81 1.20
C LEU A 437 -9.57 7.65 0.52
N LEU A 438 -9.43 7.51 -0.79
CA LEU A 438 -10.16 6.50 -1.58
C LEU A 438 -9.24 5.45 -2.22
N GLN A 439 -7.93 5.47 -1.95
CA GLN A 439 -7.00 4.51 -2.53
C GLN A 439 -7.33 3.11 -2.01
N GLY A 440 -7.57 2.16 -2.93
CA GLY A 440 -7.82 0.75 -2.57
C GLY A 440 -9.12 0.48 -1.81
N ARG A 441 -9.92 1.51 -1.48
CA ARG A 441 -11.16 1.38 -0.69
C ARG A 441 -12.41 1.35 -1.57
N SER A 442 -13.44 0.68 -1.07
CA SER A 442 -14.80 0.80 -1.59
C SER A 442 -15.58 1.71 -0.65
N LEU A 443 -16.72 2.24 -1.11
CA LEU A 443 -17.60 3.04 -0.24
C LEU A 443 -18.18 2.20 0.91
N GLU A 444 -18.28 0.89 0.72
CA GLU A 444 -18.66 -0.06 1.77
C GLU A 444 -17.57 -0.23 2.82
N GLY A 445 -16.29 -0.25 2.42
CA GLY A 445 -15.15 -0.33 3.34
C GLY A 445 -14.99 0.91 4.24
N LEU A 446 -15.68 2.01 3.93
CA LEU A 446 -15.76 3.19 4.81
C LEU A 446 -16.68 2.98 6.03
N ASN A 447 -17.36 1.83 6.16
CA ASN A 447 -18.20 1.52 7.32
C ASN A 447 -17.39 0.97 8.51
N ASP A 448 -16.16 0.49 8.27
CA ASP A 448 -15.32 -0.13 9.31
C ASP A 448 -14.45 0.90 10.07
N LEU A 449 -14.57 2.18 9.72
CA LEU A 449 -13.84 3.28 10.35
C LEU A 449 -14.33 3.52 11.79
N PRO A 450 -13.44 3.69 12.79
CA PRO A 450 -13.86 3.91 14.16
C PRO A 450 -14.44 5.32 14.36
N PRO A 451 -15.35 5.48 15.35
CA PRO A 451 -15.80 6.80 15.76
C PRO A 451 -14.71 7.55 16.56
N PRO A 452 -14.71 8.89 16.53
CA PRO A 452 -13.83 9.71 17.37
C PRO A 452 -14.09 9.51 18.87
N THR A 453 -13.07 9.80 19.69
CA THR A 453 -13.10 9.64 21.15
C THR A 453 -12.72 10.93 21.90
N PHE A 454 -13.09 11.00 23.18
CA PHE A 454 -12.59 12.01 24.13
C PHE A 454 -11.51 11.45 25.07
N ALA A 455 -11.22 10.15 24.99
CA ALA A 455 -10.18 9.52 25.80
C ALA A 455 -8.81 9.82 25.18
N SER A 456 -8.14 10.84 25.70
CA SER A 456 -6.82 11.27 25.22
C SER A 456 -5.82 10.10 25.23
N GLU A 457 -5.88 9.23 26.24
CA GLU A 457 -4.98 8.09 26.38
C GLU A 457 -5.09 7.11 25.20
N ALA A 458 -6.28 6.94 24.62
CA ALA A 458 -6.48 6.08 23.45
C ALA A 458 -5.94 6.72 22.16
N VAL A 459 -5.89 8.05 22.10
CA VAL A 459 -5.38 8.80 20.94
C VAL A 459 -3.86 8.86 20.97
N THR A 460 -3.26 9.04 22.15
CA THR A 460 -1.80 9.19 22.36
C THR A 460 -1.07 7.86 22.55
N GLU A 461 -1.79 6.74 22.58
CA GLU A 461 -1.16 5.43 22.68
C GLU A 461 -0.39 5.14 21.37
N PRO A 462 0.88 4.67 21.43
CA PRO A 462 1.71 4.55 20.23
C PRO A 462 1.14 3.65 19.12
N ASN A 463 0.45 2.56 19.47
CA ASN A 463 -0.16 1.68 18.47
C ASN A 463 -1.30 2.37 17.73
N ASN A 464 -1.99 3.35 18.32
CA ASN A 464 -2.97 4.16 17.59
C ASN A 464 -2.33 4.86 16.37
N PHE A 465 -1.12 5.41 16.52
CA PHE A 465 -0.41 6.01 15.39
C PHE A 465 0.03 4.94 14.36
N VAL A 466 0.43 3.76 14.83
CA VAL A 466 0.77 2.62 13.96
C VAL A 466 -0.45 2.19 13.13
N GLU A 467 -1.64 2.08 13.72
CA GLU A 467 -2.90 1.82 13.00
C GLU A 467 -3.20 2.94 11.99
N HIS A 468 -2.98 4.20 12.39
CA HIS A 468 -3.08 5.35 11.48
C HIS A 468 -2.14 5.25 10.27
N PHE A 469 -0.97 4.63 10.44
CA PHE A 469 0.03 4.42 9.39
C PHE A 469 -0.31 3.21 8.50
N ILE A 470 -0.71 2.08 9.08
CA ILE A 470 -0.95 0.81 8.36
C ILE A 470 -2.14 0.95 7.41
N ASP A 471 -3.28 1.41 7.92
CA ASP A 471 -4.52 1.46 7.15
C ASP A 471 -5.42 2.63 7.53
N SER A 472 -4.91 3.62 8.27
CA SER A 472 -5.67 4.80 8.70
C SER A 472 -6.95 4.49 9.47
N SER A 473 -7.04 3.31 10.10
CA SER A 473 -8.14 2.92 10.98
C SER A 473 -7.92 3.35 12.42
N GLY A 474 -6.84 4.06 12.73
CA GLY A 474 -6.62 4.61 14.07
C GLY A 474 -7.71 5.64 14.47
N ILE A 475 -7.86 5.81 15.77
CA ILE A 475 -8.86 6.67 16.40
C ILE A 475 -8.38 8.13 16.39
N VAL A 476 -9.33 9.05 16.22
CA VAL A 476 -9.09 10.51 16.27
C VAL A 476 -9.82 11.15 17.46
N SER A 477 -9.30 12.26 17.96
CA SER A 477 -9.96 13.03 19.03
C SER A 477 -11.17 13.81 18.50
N TRP A 478 -12.22 13.93 19.32
CA TRP A 478 -13.31 14.88 19.06
C TRP A 478 -12.85 16.34 19.01
N ARG A 479 -11.72 16.68 19.66
CA ARG A 479 -11.18 18.05 19.67
C ARG A 479 -10.76 18.53 18.27
N PHE A 480 -10.33 17.60 17.42
CA PHE A 480 -10.00 17.86 16.01
C PHE A 480 -11.14 18.57 15.26
N PHE A 481 -12.39 18.32 15.67
CA PHE A 481 -13.62 18.88 15.08
C PHE A 481 -14.10 20.17 15.76
N SER A 482 -13.30 20.77 16.65
CA SER A 482 -13.64 22.02 17.31
C SER A 482 -13.88 23.15 16.31
N ALA A 483 -14.90 23.98 16.58
CA ALA A 483 -15.16 25.19 15.82
C ALA A 483 -14.11 26.29 16.05
N LYS A 484 -13.36 26.20 17.14
CA LYS A 484 -12.22 27.06 17.42
C LYS A 484 -10.94 26.28 17.08
N SER A 485 -10.17 26.78 16.12
CA SER A 485 -8.85 26.27 15.78
C SER A 485 -7.78 26.82 16.73
N ASP A 486 -6.70 26.05 16.88
CA ASP A 486 -5.50 26.44 17.64
C ASP A 486 -4.53 27.28 16.80
N TYR A 487 -4.66 27.20 15.47
CA TYR A 487 -3.90 27.96 14.49
C TYR A 487 -4.81 28.79 13.59
N ASP A 488 -4.26 29.88 13.04
CA ASP A 488 -4.89 30.61 11.95
C ASP A 488 -4.60 29.91 10.61
N PHE A 489 -5.57 29.96 9.68
CA PHE A 489 -5.38 29.45 8.32
C PHE A 489 -4.27 30.24 7.59
N VAL A 490 -3.39 29.51 6.91
CA VAL A 490 -2.36 30.09 6.03
C VAL A 490 -2.52 29.50 4.63
N GLU A 491 -2.69 30.37 3.62
CA GLU A 491 -2.60 29.96 2.21
C GLU A 491 -1.11 29.90 1.80
N TRP A 492 -0.41 28.88 2.28
CA TRP A 492 1.03 28.69 2.10
C TRP A 492 1.39 28.22 0.68
N ASP A 493 2.64 28.44 0.27
CA ASP A 493 3.20 27.94 -1.00
C ASP A 493 4.73 27.84 -0.87
N PHE A 494 5.25 26.62 -0.92
CA PHE A 494 6.69 26.31 -0.88
C PHE A 494 7.21 25.88 -2.25
N SER A 495 6.39 25.95 -3.30
CA SER A 495 6.73 25.45 -4.63
C SER A 495 7.84 26.28 -5.30
N GLY A 496 8.70 25.57 -6.02
CA GLY A 496 9.76 26.14 -6.85
C GLY A 496 9.20 26.61 -8.20
N LYS A 497 9.97 27.43 -8.91
CA LYS A 497 9.58 27.93 -10.24
C LYS A 497 10.66 27.67 -11.28
N GLY A 498 10.23 27.37 -12.51
CA GLY A 498 11.12 27.13 -13.65
C GLY A 498 11.69 25.71 -13.68
N GLU A 499 12.71 25.49 -14.51
CA GLU A 499 13.25 24.16 -14.83
C GLU A 499 13.95 23.44 -13.65
N ASN A 500 14.31 24.18 -12.59
CA ASN A 500 14.95 23.62 -11.39
C ASN A 500 13.99 23.59 -10.18
N SER A 501 12.67 23.56 -10.41
CA SER A 501 11.67 23.65 -9.34
C SER A 501 11.86 22.57 -8.28
N ASN A 502 11.97 21.29 -8.67
CA ASN A 502 12.14 20.18 -7.73
C ASN A 502 13.45 20.29 -6.92
N THR A 503 14.53 20.83 -7.50
CA THR A 503 15.78 21.07 -6.76
C THR A 503 15.61 22.18 -5.70
N GLN A 504 14.89 23.25 -6.04
CA GLN A 504 14.57 24.33 -5.10
C GLN A 504 13.65 23.83 -3.98
N GLU A 505 12.63 23.04 -4.34
CA GLU A 505 11.69 22.43 -3.41
C GLU A 505 12.38 21.48 -2.44
N ALA A 506 13.24 20.58 -2.93
CA ALA A 506 14.04 19.70 -2.08
C ALA A 506 14.89 20.51 -1.09
N ALA A 507 15.56 21.57 -1.57
CA ALA A 507 16.35 22.45 -0.71
C ALA A 507 15.50 23.17 0.35
N THR A 508 14.30 23.63 0.01
CA THR A 508 13.35 24.24 0.95
C THR A 508 12.92 23.24 2.03
N LEU A 509 12.58 22.01 1.65
CA LEU A 509 12.15 20.96 2.58
C LEU A 509 13.29 20.53 3.52
N PHE A 510 14.51 20.38 3.03
CA PHE A 510 15.68 20.19 3.88
C PHE A 510 15.93 21.38 4.81
N GLY A 511 15.73 22.61 4.32
CA GLY A 511 15.85 23.83 5.11
C GLY A 511 14.82 23.91 6.26
N ILE A 512 13.61 23.36 6.07
CA ILE A 512 12.64 23.22 7.16
C ILE A 512 13.20 22.28 8.23
N LEU A 513 13.72 21.10 7.87
CA LEU A 513 14.34 20.18 8.84
C LEU A 513 15.53 20.81 9.58
N GLU A 514 16.39 21.55 8.87
CA GLU A 514 17.50 22.29 9.45
C GLU A 514 17.00 23.33 10.48
N SER A 515 15.94 24.06 10.16
CA SER A 515 15.34 25.04 11.07
C SER A 515 14.75 24.42 12.34
N LEU A 516 14.33 23.15 12.27
CA LEU A 516 13.87 22.35 13.39
C LEU A 516 15.02 21.68 14.17
N GLY A 517 16.27 21.82 13.70
CA GLY A 517 17.43 21.14 14.28
C GLY A 517 17.43 19.63 14.06
N LYS A 518 16.76 19.16 13.00
CA LYS A 518 16.66 17.74 12.63
C LYS A 518 17.65 17.42 11.51
N GLU A 519 18.51 16.42 11.73
CA GLU A 519 19.44 15.94 10.71
C GLU A 519 18.77 14.93 9.78
N ALA A 520 19.13 14.98 8.49
CA ALA A 520 18.62 14.06 7.47
C ALA A 520 19.74 13.19 6.90
N TYR A 521 19.42 11.93 6.65
CA TYR A 521 20.34 10.93 6.13
C TYR A 521 19.75 10.34 4.86
N VAL A 522 20.48 10.40 3.75
CA VAL A 522 19.97 10.03 2.42
C VAL A 522 20.73 8.85 1.83
N ALA A 523 20.00 7.80 1.46
CA ALA A 523 20.49 6.74 0.57
C ALA A 523 19.89 6.93 -0.82
N VAL A 524 20.70 6.73 -1.86
CA VAL A 524 20.29 6.84 -3.26
C VAL A 524 20.51 5.50 -3.95
N TYR A 525 19.52 5.06 -4.70
CA TYR A 525 19.51 3.81 -5.45
C TYR A 525 19.26 4.11 -6.93
N ASP A 526 20.20 3.70 -7.78
CA ASP A 526 20.17 3.93 -9.23
C ASP A 526 20.51 2.66 -10.03
N GLN A 527 20.71 1.53 -9.34
CA GLN A 527 21.29 0.32 -9.92
C GLN A 527 20.29 -0.47 -10.78
N LEU A 528 18.99 -0.23 -10.58
CA LEU A 528 17.90 -0.92 -11.29
C LEU A 528 17.45 -0.20 -12.56
N GLY A 529 18.15 0.87 -12.98
CA GLY A 529 17.80 1.64 -14.18
C GLY A 529 16.76 2.73 -13.96
N ALA A 530 16.37 2.97 -12.71
CA ALA A 530 15.55 4.08 -12.27
C ALA A 530 16.13 4.68 -10.98
N ILE A 531 15.82 5.95 -10.70
CA ILE A 531 16.28 6.64 -9.50
C ILE A 531 15.24 6.48 -8.39
N ALA A 532 15.72 5.99 -7.25
CA ALA A 532 15.02 6.00 -5.99
C ALA A 532 15.92 6.54 -4.88
N CYS A 533 15.30 7.01 -3.79
CA CYS A 533 16.01 7.40 -2.59
C CYS A 533 15.23 6.96 -1.34
N ARG A 534 15.95 6.95 -0.22
CA ARG A 534 15.38 6.79 1.11
C ARG A 534 15.99 7.80 2.04
N ILE A 535 15.15 8.52 2.78
CA ILE A 535 15.58 9.56 3.72
C ILE A 535 15.14 9.17 5.12
N LEU A 536 16.08 9.19 6.06
CA LEU A 536 15.83 8.98 7.48
C LEU A 536 16.06 10.29 8.21
N VAL A 537 15.14 10.67 9.10
CA VAL A 537 15.25 11.83 9.98
C VAL A 537 15.07 11.34 11.41
N PRO A 538 16.15 10.92 12.09
CA PRO A 538 16.08 10.39 13.45
C PRO A 538 15.38 11.33 14.43
N GLY A 539 14.46 10.77 15.22
CA GLY A 539 13.58 11.46 16.16
C GLY A 539 12.48 12.27 15.48
N TYR A 540 12.06 11.88 14.27
CA TYR A 540 11.04 12.58 13.51
C TYR A 540 10.32 11.68 12.48
N SER A 541 11.05 10.82 11.76
CA SER A 541 10.49 9.99 10.69
C SER A 541 10.34 8.50 11.03
N GLU A 542 10.61 8.09 12.27
CA GLU A 542 10.26 6.76 12.78
C GLU A 542 8.73 6.61 12.81
N ILE A 543 8.23 5.44 12.47
CA ILE A 543 6.82 5.03 12.61
C ILE A 543 6.59 4.33 13.94
N TYR A 544 7.49 3.44 14.32
CA TYR A 544 7.43 2.67 15.55
C TYR A 544 8.26 3.31 16.68
N PRO A 545 7.89 3.06 17.95
CA PRO A 545 8.69 3.45 19.11
C PRO A 545 10.12 2.91 19.05
N ILE A 546 11.08 3.66 19.58
CA ILE A 546 12.51 3.27 19.59
C ILE A 546 12.72 2.03 20.47
N GLU A 547 11.92 1.91 21.52
CA GLU A 547 11.92 0.83 22.49
C GLU A 547 11.68 -0.53 21.83
N ASP A 548 10.99 -0.58 20.69
CA ASP A 548 10.71 -1.80 19.93
C ASP A 548 12.01 -2.48 19.47
N LEU A 549 13.10 -1.73 19.26
CA LEU A 549 14.41 -2.32 18.96
C LEU A 549 14.89 -3.29 20.06
N VAL A 550 14.45 -3.09 21.30
CA VAL A 550 14.79 -3.94 22.45
C VAL A 550 13.62 -4.88 22.78
N TRP A 551 12.43 -4.32 22.88
CA TRP A 551 11.28 -4.98 23.48
C TRP A 551 10.31 -5.59 22.49
N ASP A 552 10.31 -5.19 21.22
CA ASP A 552 9.43 -5.74 20.18
C ASP A 552 10.10 -5.90 18.80
N ASN A 553 11.34 -6.39 18.83
CA ASN A 553 12.16 -6.44 17.62
C ASN A 553 11.75 -7.63 16.73
N THR A 554 11.64 -7.38 15.42
CA THR A 554 11.40 -8.43 14.42
C THR A 554 12.43 -9.56 14.44
N ASN A 555 13.65 -9.30 14.92
CA ASN A 555 14.69 -10.33 15.01
C ASN A 555 14.55 -11.29 16.20
N LYS A 556 13.58 -11.10 17.10
CA LYS A 556 13.21 -12.11 18.11
C LYS A 556 12.97 -13.48 17.47
N ALA A 557 12.44 -13.48 16.24
CA ALA A 557 12.23 -14.68 15.44
C ALA A 557 13.51 -15.54 15.26
N LEU A 558 14.71 -14.95 15.34
CA LEU A 558 15.99 -15.67 15.21
C LEU A 558 16.20 -16.73 16.30
N LEU A 559 15.62 -16.53 17.49
CA LEU A 559 15.75 -17.48 18.61
C LEU A 559 15.03 -18.81 18.37
N PHE A 560 14.02 -18.80 17.50
CA PHE A 560 13.08 -19.91 17.33
C PHE A 560 13.15 -20.54 15.94
N ARG A 561 13.56 -19.79 14.91
CA ARG A 561 13.45 -20.19 13.50
C ARG A 561 13.99 -21.59 13.21
N ALA A 562 15.22 -21.88 13.64
CA ALA A 562 15.87 -23.16 13.35
C ALA A 562 15.10 -24.34 13.99
N ASP A 563 14.67 -24.18 15.25
CA ASP A 563 13.93 -25.20 16.00
C ASP A 563 12.52 -25.39 15.40
N ILE A 564 11.80 -24.31 15.09
CA ILE A 564 10.43 -24.35 14.52
C ILE A 564 10.42 -25.00 13.13
N LEU A 565 11.34 -24.62 12.23
CA LEU A 565 11.39 -25.19 10.88
C LEU A 565 11.80 -26.68 10.90
N ASN A 566 12.49 -27.12 11.96
CA ASN A 566 12.94 -28.50 12.13
C ASN A 566 12.22 -29.23 13.26
N LEU A 567 10.99 -28.81 13.61
CA LEU A 567 10.24 -29.35 14.76
C LEU A 567 10.15 -30.89 14.76
N HIS A 568 10.02 -31.48 13.58
CA HIS A 568 9.96 -32.93 13.36
C HIS A 568 11.25 -33.69 13.68
N GLN A 569 12.38 -32.99 13.84
CA GLN A 569 13.69 -33.54 14.15
C GLN A 569 14.05 -33.37 15.64
N LEU A 570 13.29 -32.56 16.37
CA LEU A 570 13.52 -32.33 17.80
C LEU A 570 13.05 -33.54 18.62
N ASP A 571 13.88 -33.96 19.56
CA ASP A 571 13.49 -34.94 20.58
C ASP A 571 12.71 -34.26 21.73
N GLU A 572 12.22 -35.03 22.70
CA GLU A 572 11.46 -34.49 23.84
C GLU A 572 12.21 -33.38 24.60
N VAL A 573 13.55 -33.47 24.66
CA VAL A 573 14.40 -32.46 25.31
C VAL A 573 14.45 -31.17 24.47
N GLY A 574 14.63 -31.28 23.15
CA GLY A 574 14.59 -30.16 22.22
C GLY A 574 13.24 -29.45 22.22
N LEU A 575 12.14 -30.21 22.19
CA LEU A 575 10.78 -29.68 22.28
C LEU A 575 10.53 -28.95 23.59
N SER A 576 10.96 -29.54 24.72
CA SER A 576 10.81 -28.89 26.04
C SER A 576 11.59 -27.59 26.13
N LYS A 577 12.81 -27.53 25.57
CA LYS A 577 13.61 -26.29 25.51
C LYS A 577 12.97 -25.24 24.60
N LEU A 578 12.41 -25.64 23.46
CA LEU A 578 11.70 -24.72 22.58
C LEU A 578 10.49 -24.11 23.30
N LEU A 579 9.69 -24.95 23.98
CA LEU A 579 8.55 -24.48 24.78
C LEU A 579 9.00 -23.50 25.87
N GLU A 580 10.04 -23.84 26.64
CA GLU A 580 10.59 -22.94 27.67
C GLU A 580 11.06 -21.61 27.09
N LYS A 581 11.67 -21.60 25.89
CA LYS A 581 12.03 -20.34 25.22
C LYS A 581 10.79 -19.54 24.83
N LEU A 582 9.75 -20.17 24.29
CA LEU A 582 8.51 -19.49 23.88
C LEU A 582 7.82 -18.86 25.10
N GLU A 583 7.70 -19.61 26.20
CA GLU A 583 7.10 -19.14 27.47
C GLU A 583 7.90 -17.97 28.07
N ASN A 584 9.24 -18.04 28.06
CA ASN A 584 10.10 -17.01 28.64
C ASN A 584 10.20 -15.72 27.81
N ASN A 585 9.78 -15.72 26.54
CA ASN A 585 9.81 -14.53 25.68
C ASN A 585 8.46 -13.81 25.61
N GLU A 586 7.48 -14.23 26.41
CA GLU A 586 6.14 -13.59 26.54
C GLU A 586 5.49 -13.29 25.18
N LEU A 587 5.65 -14.21 24.21
CA LEU A 587 5.04 -14.07 22.89
C LEU A 587 3.52 -14.17 23.01
N ASP A 588 2.80 -13.28 22.33
CA ASP A 588 1.35 -13.37 22.21
C ASP A 588 0.97 -14.70 21.50
N GLU A 589 -0.11 -15.34 21.94
CA GLU A 589 -0.67 -16.53 21.29
C GLU A 589 -1.18 -16.22 19.87
N TYR A 590 -1.48 -14.95 19.59
CA TYR A 590 -2.08 -14.49 18.33
C TYR A 590 -1.22 -13.51 17.52
N GLY A 591 -0.05 -13.09 18.04
CA GLY A 591 0.82 -12.04 17.49
C GLY A 591 2.00 -12.56 16.69
#